data_AF-A0A7X3D7V1-F1
#
_entry.id   AF-A0A7X3D7V1-F1
#
_cell.length_a   1.000
_cell.length_b   1.000
_cell.length_c   1.000
_cell.angle_alpha   90.00
_cell.angle_beta   90.00
_cell.angle_gamma   90.00
#
_symmetry.space_group_name_H-M   'P 1'
#
loop_
_entity.id
_entity.type
_entity.pdbx_description
1 polymer ?
#
loop_
_entity_poly.entity_id
_entity_poly.type
_entity_poly.pdbx_seq_one_letter_code
_entity_poly.pdbx_strand_id
1 'polypeptide(L)'
;MKVIENEHFMNETISFDGFHFIGCTFTNCVIIISNLNFDFHRCSFYDSALHVNPTLPIFEISHRLSQSSYDNETTCYRDDYKYPRTTVELPSATLH
;
A
#
# COMPACT_ATOMS: atom_id res chain seq x y z
N MET A 1 -4.27 0.85 14.20
CA MET A 1 -3.75 0.22 12.97
C MET A 1 -3.06 -1.07 13.36
N LYS A 2 -3.10 -2.10 12.52
CA LYS A 2 -2.31 -3.33 12.71
C LYS A 2 -0.94 -3.14 12.07
N VAL A 3 0.12 -3.58 12.74
CA VAL A 3 1.49 -3.48 12.22
C VAL A 3 1.84 -4.77 11.48
N ILE A 4 2.45 -4.66 10.31
CA ILE A 4 2.99 -5.77 9.52
C ILE A 4 4.44 -5.44 9.22
N GLU A 5 5.35 -6.35 9.53
CA GLU A 5 6.79 -6.08 9.44
C GLU A 5 7.52 -7.15 8.64
N ASN A 6 8.48 -6.74 7.81
CA ASN A 6 9.41 -7.61 7.07
C ASN A 6 8.76 -8.69 6.18
N GLU A 7 7.48 -8.55 5.86
CA GLU A 7 6.76 -9.43 4.94
C GLU A 7 7.03 -9.11 3.47
N HIS A 8 6.93 -10.13 2.62
CA HIS A 8 7.00 -10.00 1.17
C HIS A 8 5.68 -10.43 0.54
N PHE A 9 5.02 -9.48 -0.12
CA PHE A 9 3.78 -9.70 -0.86
C PHE A 9 4.03 -9.78 -2.36
N MET A 10 3.36 -10.72 -3.04
CA MET A 10 3.56 -10.97 -4.46
C MET A 10 2.25 -11.31 -5.18
N ASN A 11 1.97 -10.60 -6.29
CA ASN A 11 0.79 -10.87 -7.16
C ASN A 11 -0.56 -10.73 -6.45
N GLU A 12 -0.66 -9.82 -5.48
CA GLU A 12 -1.83 -9.66 -4.63
C GLU A 12 -2.41 -8.25 -4.67
N THR A 13 -3.71 -8.15 -4.38
CA THR A 13 -4.38 -6.87 -4.14
C THR A 13 -4.49 -6.61 -2.64
N ILE A 14 -3.94 -5.49 -2.18
CA ILE A 14 -3.78 -5.18 -0.76
C ILE A 14 -4.44 -3.83 -0.48
N SER A 15 -5.31 -3.80 0.54
CA SER A 15 -5.77 -2.53 1.11
C SER A 15 -4.82 -2.08 2.20
N PHE A 16 -4.33 -0.84 2.09
CA PHE A 16 -3.48 -0.23 3.12
C PHE A 16 -4.28 0.31 4.31
N ASP A 17 -5.59 0.45 4.16
CA ASP A 17 -6.45 1.06 5.16
C ASP A 17 -6.45 0.26 6.48
N GLY A 18 -6.03 0.92 7.55
CA GLY A 18 -5.93 0.35 8.90
C GLY A 18 -4.61 -0.37 9.20
N PHE A 19 -3.64 -0.36 8.29
CA PHE A 19 -2.37 -1.06 8.44
C PHE A 19 -1.16 -0.11 8.50
N HIS A 20 -0.13 -0.55 9.21
CA HIS A 20 1.18 0.08 9.26
C HIS A 20 2.22 -0.94 8.77
N PHE A 21 2.83 -0.72 7.61
CA PHE A 21 3.82 -1.63 7.03
C PHE A 21 5.25 -1.16 7.30
N ILE A 22 6.12 -2.03 7.84
CA ILE A 22 7.51 -1.66 8.16
C ILE A 22 8.46 -2.64 7.49
N GLY A 23 9.32 -2.15 6.59
CA GLY A 23 10.31 -3.00 5.92
C GLY A 23 9.70 -4.04 4.95
N CYS A 24 8.42 -3.90 4.60
CA CYS A 24 7.75 -4.81 3.69
C CYS A 24 8.16 -4.57 2.23
N THR A 25 8.13 -5.65 1.44
CA THR A 25 8.32 -5.59 -0.01
C THR A 25 7.03 -5.97 -0.72
N PHE A 26 6.69 -5.23 -1.77
CA PHE A 26 5.53 -5.46 -2.61
C PHE A 26 6.01 -5.66 -4.05
N THR A 27 5.66 -6.79 -4.68
CA THR A 27 6.10 -7.12 -6.04
C THR A 27 4.90 -7.52 -6.89
N ASN A 28 4.69 -6.82 -8.02
CA ASN A 28 3.51 -7.02 -8.87
C ASN A 28 2.19 -6.98 -8.07
N CYS A 29 2.09 -6.02 -7.16
CA CYS A 29 0.94 -5.85 -6.28
C CYS A 29 0.03 -4.70 -6.73
N VAL A 30 -1.26 -4.82 -6.45
CA VAL A 30 -2.22 -3.73 -6.57
C VAL A 30 -2.51 -3.19 -5.16
N ILE A 31 -2.06 -1.99 -4.87
CA ILE A 31 -2.21 -1.33 -3.57
C ILE A 31 -3.41 -0.39 -3.64
N ILE A 32 -4.36 -0.54 -2.73
CA ILE A 32 -5.55 0.32 -2.64
C ILE A 32 -5.44 1.20 -1.39
N ILE A 33 -5.57 2.51 -1.58
CA ILE A 33 -5.54 3.53 -0.54
C ILE A 33 -6.86 4.32 -0.59
N SER A 34 -7.80 4.01 0.31
CA SER A 34 -9.12 4.66 0.30
C SER A 34 -9.22 5.81 1.29
N ASN A 35 -8.39 5.82 2.34
CA ASN A 35 -8.35 6.84 3.38
C ASN A 35 -6.90 7.08 3.88
N LEU A 36 -6.74 7.96 4.87
CA LEU A 36 -5.43 8.34 5.44
C LEU A 36 -5.06 7.55 6.71
N ASN A 37 -5.83 6.54 7.06
CA ASN A 37 -5.55 5.64 8.19
C ASN A 37 -4.60 4.52 7.76
N PHE A 38 -3.46 4.87 7.18
CA PHE A 38 -2.40 3.94 6.85
C PHE A 38 -1.05 4.60 7.16
N ASP A 39 -0.04 3.77 7.37
CA ASP A 39 1.33 4.23 7.49
C ASP A 39 2.27 3.19 6.86
N PHE A 40 3.43 3.63 6.41
CA PHE A 40 4.48 2.70 6.02
C PHE A 40 5.85 3.33 6.16
N HIS A 41 6.84 2.48 6.44
CA HIS A 41 8.20 2.93 6.68
C HIS A 41 9.21 1.93 6.11
N ARG A 42 10.13 2.42 5.27
CA ARG A 42 11.15 1.61 4.57
C ARG A 42 10.55 0.48 3.72
N CYS A 43 9.36 0.67 3.16
CA CYS A 43 8.79 -0.27 2.23
C CYS A 43 9.35 -0.08 0.82
N SER A 44 9.44 -1.18 0.07
CA SER A 44 9.89 -1.19 -1.32
C SER A 44 8.79 -1.72 -2.24
N PHE A 45 8.53 -1.01 -3.34
CA PHE A 45 7.54 -1.37 -4.34
C PHE A 45 8.23 -1.66 -5.67
N TYR A 46 7.90 -2.81 -6.26
CA TYR A 46 8.43 -3.27 -7.54
C TYR A 46 7.30 -3.67 -8.47
N ASP A 47 7.29 -3.15 -9.70
CA ASP A 47 6.28 -3.45 -10.73
C ASP A 47 4.83 -3.39 -10.21
N SER A 48 4.56 -2.47 -9.27
CA SER A 48 3.29 -2.42 -8.54
C SER A 48 2.42 -1.25 -9.00
N ALA A 49 1.12 -1.32 -8.73
CA ALA A 49 0.18 -0.24 -9.03
C ALA A 49 -0.45 0.26 -7.73
N LEU A 50 -0.38 1.56 -7.48
CA LEU A 50 -1.03 2.22 -6.34
C LEU A 50 -2.27 2.95 -6.83
N HIS A 51 -3.42 2.68 -6.21
CA HIS A 51 -4.70 3.31 -6.49
C HIS A 51 -5.14 4.14 -5.30
N VAL A 52 -5.10 5.45 -5.47
CA VAL A 52 -5.41 6.43 -4.44
C VAL A 52 -6.77 7.03 -4.70
N ASN A 53 -7.64 6.99 -3.69
CA ASN A 53 -8.93 7.66 -3.74
C ASN A 53 -8.77 9.16 -4.10
N PRO A 54 -9.43 9.66 -5.17
CA PRO A 54 -9.23 11.00 -5.69
C PRO A 54 -9.72 12.09 -4.73
N THR A 55 -10.56 11.76 -3.76
CA THR A 55 -11.05 12.70 -2.74
C THR A 55 -10.02 13.01 -1.65
N LEU A 56 -8.92 12.25 -1.56
CA LEU A 56 -7.88 12.46 -0.54
C LEU A 56 -7.02 13.71 -0.84
N PRO A 57 -6.57 14.45 0.19
CA PRO A 57 -5.70 15.61 0.02
C PRO A 57 -4.39 15.24 -0.68
N ILE A 58 -4.11 15.88 -1.83
CA ILE A 58 -2.98 15.51 -2.69
C ILE A 58 -1.63 15.68 -2.00
N PHE A 59 -1.45 16.75 -1.23
CA PHE A 59 -0.18 17.01 -0.55
C PHE A 59 0.09 16.00 0.55
N GLU A 60 -0.94 15.60 1.29
CA GLU A 60 -0.79 14.64 2.38
C GLU A 60 -0.49 13.24 1.85
N ILE A 61 -1.19 12.80 0.79
CA ILE A 61 -0.90 11.51 0.18
C ILE A 61 0.50 11.50 -0.44
N SER A 62 0.89 12.53 -1.21
CA SER A 62 2.22 12.59 -1.81
C SER A 62 3.33 12.59 -0.77
N HIS A 63 3.14 13.28 0.36
CA HIS A 63 4.11 13.30 1.46
C HIS A 63 4.30 11.93 2.13
N ARG A 64 3.20 11.18 2.33
CA ARG A 64 3.28 9.81 2.87
C ARG A 64 3.92 8.87 1.85
N LEU A 65 3.52 8.98 0.59
CA LEU A 65 4.07 8.17 -0.49
C LEU A 65 5.56 8.39 -0.69
N SER A 66 6.08 9.61 -0.50
CA SER A 66 7.51 9.88 -0.64
C SER A 66 8.41 9.21 0.41
N GLN A 67 7.86 8.54 1.43
CA GLN A 67 8.63 7.86 2.48
C GLN A 67 9.09 6.44 2.12
N SER A 68 8.86 6.00 0.88
CA SER A 68 9.20 4.66 0.38
C SER A 68 10.01 4.67 -0.91
N SER A 69 10.52 3.48 -1.26
CA SER A 69 11.26 3.24 -2.49
C SER A 69 10.36 2.63 -3.56
N TYR A 70 10.49 3.11 -4.79
CA TYR A 70 9.73 2.68 -5.96
C TYR A 70 10.69 2.42 -7.12
N ASP A 71 10.45 1.38 -7.90
CA ASP A 71 11.11 1.21 -9.19
C ASP A 71 10.44 2.05 -10.29
N ASN A 72 11.01 2.03 -11.49
CA ASN A 72 10.51 2.81 -12.62
C ASN A 72 9.20 2.26 -13.21
N GLU A 73 8.88 0.99 -12.93
CA GLU A 73 7.67 0.33 -13.43
C GLU A 73 6.48 0.54 -12.49
N THR A 74 6.73 0.91 -11.22
CA THR A 74 5.68 1.19 -10.26
C THR A 74 4.92 2.47 -10.63
N THR A 75 3.60 2.34 -10.70
CA THR A 75 2.71 3.43 -11.13
C THR A 75 1.75 3.83 -10.01
N CYS A 76 1.41 5.12 -9.94
CA CYS A 76 0.45 5.66 -8.99
C CYS A 76 -0.69 6.35 -9.75
N TYR A 77 -1.90 5.85 -9.57
CA TYR A 77 -3.12 6.37 -10.15
C TYR A 77 -3.97 7.03 -9.07
N ARG A 78 -4.64 8.11 -9.46
CA ARG A 78 -5.60 8.80 -8.60
C ARG A 78 -6.98 8.67 -9.21
N ASP A 79 -7.66 7.58 -8.87
CA ASP A 79 -8.90 7.15 -9.49
C ASP A 79 -9.85 6.43 -8.50
N ASP A 80 -11.14 6.39 -8.82
CA ASP A 80 -12.18 5.69 -8.04
C ASP A 80 -12.16 4.18 -8.30
N TYR A 81 -10.98 3.55 -8.27
CA TYR A 81 -10.70 2.25 -8.88
C TYR A 81 -11.83 1.20 -8.78
N LYS A 82 -12.28 0.71 -9.95
CA LYS A 82 -13.37 -0.28 -10.13
C LYS A 82 -12.88 -1.74 -10.04
N TYR A 83 -12.08 -2.10 -9.04
CA TYR A 83 -11.72 -3.50 -8.82
C TYR A 83 -12.66 -4.15 -7.79
N PRO A 84 -12.95 -5.46 -7.91
CA PRO A 84 -13.74 -6.16 -6.91
C PRO A 84 -13.04 -6.06 -5.56
N ARG A 85 -13.78 -5.72 -4.50
CA ARG A 85 -13.31 -5.63 -3.10
C ARG A 85 -12.93 -6.99 -2.50
N THR A 86 -12.31 -7.88 -3.27
CA THR A 86 -11.66 -9.08 -2.76
C THR A 86 -10.38 -8.65 -2.09
N THR A 87 -10.50 -8.13 -0.88
CA THR A 87 -9.39 -7.88 0.02
C THR A 87 -8.87 -9.22 0.50
N VAL A 88 -7.60 -9.53 0.26
CA VAL A 88 -6.95 -10.67 0.89
C VAL A 88 -6.85 -10.38 2.39
N GLU A 89 -7.20 -11.35 3.23
CA GLU A 89 -6.96 -11.25 4.67
C GLU A 89 -5.46 -11.25 4.91
N LEU A 90 -4.91 -10.10 5.27
CA LEU A 90 -3.49 -9.98 5.62
C LEU A 90 -3.16 -10.87 6.82
N PRO A 91 -1.97 -11.51 6.83
CA PRO A 91 -1.56 -12.37 7.94
C PRO A 91 -1.65 -11.63 9.27
N SER A 92 -2.10 -12.34 10.30
CA SER A 92 -2.18 -11.78 11.65
C SER A 92 -0.77 -11.46 12.14
N ALA A 93 -0.51 -10.19 12.43
CA ALA A 93 0.76 -9.69 12.94
C ALA A 93 1.34 -10.60 14.03
N THR A 94 2.55 -11.10 13.81
CA THR A 94 3.30 -11.87 14.79
C THR A 94 3.77 -10.91 15.88
N LEU A 95 3.05 -10.87 17.01
CA LEU A 95 3.55 -10.23 18.24
C LEU A 95 4.76 -11.04 18.71
N HIS A 96 5.95 -10.44 18.65
CA HIS A 96 7.16 -11.02 19.22
C HIS A 96 7.74 -10.14 20.33
#